data_AF-A0A2K0WPG5-F1
#
_entry.id   AF-A0A2K0WPG5-F1
#
_cell.length_a   1.000
_cell.length_b   1.000
_cell.length_c   1.000
_cell.angle_alpha   90.00
_cell.angle_beta   90.00
_cell.angle_gamma   90.00
#
_symmetry.space_group_name_H-M   'P 1'
#
loop_
_entity.id
_entity.type
_entity.pdbx_description
1 polymer ?
#
loop_
_entity_poly.entity_id
_entity_poly.type
_entity_poly.pdbx_seq_one_letter_code
_entity_poly.pdbx_strand_id
1 'polypeptide(L)'
;MRVFPQIYRHMAAFGEKRFPRDEGFSGFDSETRVGSTGILSSFECSYLLKYIDKRDNARSGSNPWAIRHALIHQKVSHEEKKLSHILIRLPKTVKKILSSSVLNKSGECSGFIDDWTNLHIACFSSVDHNLRQFINYLDEEIDKLFKRVIVAGVEPGKLNEFDTLNSTTNDFKSLQYLSDQLRRVINIIQLNTLTLECFKKKVQDLETLPFQTSSQPDSLDTLLEQLCNIQNEHQFSLLSASTVLERAKAISDQLRDTVSMRNGEFNKTSTEMTSRNTSAIVHLSDKSSREARVVKTLTVLAMVFVPAAFTADFIQMGFVTIEQESPMKWSADPDLKIYAILAIPLITITMVIYMLVEFIQRAREKEEKVNEQFPV
;
A
#
# COMPACT_ATOMS: atom_id res chain seq x y z
N MET A 1 -13.83 26.95 -46.88
CA MET A 1 -12.90 26.10 -46.09
C MET A 1 -13.54 24.71 -45.95
N ARG A 2 -13.18 23.73 -46.80
CA ARG A 2 -13.60 22.34 -46.58
C ARG A 2 -12.73 21.80 -45.44
N VAL A 3 -13.32 21.63 -44.26
CA VAL A 3 -12.61 21.18 -43.06
C VAL A 3 -12.30 19.69 -43.20
N PHE A 4 -11.04 19.30 -42.98
CA PHE A 4 -10.60 17.91 -42.96
C PHE A 4 -11.46 17.09 -41.97
N PRO A 5 -12.33 16.17 -42.43
CA PRO A 5 -13.32 15.55 -41.55
C PRO A 5 -12.72 14.81 -40.35
N GLN A 6 -11.50 14.29 -40.49
CA GLN A 6 -10.81 13.58 -39.41
C GLN A 6 -10.42 14.49 -38.25
N ILE A 7 -10.36 15.81 -38.45
CA ILE A 7 -10.06 16.75 -37.36
C ILE A 7 -11.11 16.67 -36.25
N TYR A 8 -12.38 16.41 -36.59
CA TYR A 8 -13.47 16.32 -35.63
C TYR A 8 -13.27 15.15 -34.65
N ARG A 9 -12.68 14.05 -35.12
CA ARG A 9 -12.31 12.90 -34.28
C ARG A 9 -11.31 13.31 -33.21
N HIS A 10 -10.31 14.13 -33.56
CA HIS A 10 -9.32 14.65 -32.62
C HIS A 10 -9.90 15.72 -31.70
N MET A 11 -10.81 16.55 -32.20
CA MET A 11 -11.48 17.57 -31.41
C MET A 11 -12.37 17.00 -30.31
N ALA A 12 -12.94 15.80 -30.52
CA ALA A 12 -13.72 15.10 -29.49
C ALA A 12 -12.91 14.76 -28.23
N ALA A 13 -11.57 14.73 -28.32
CA ALA A 13 -10.71 14.54 -27.16
C ALA A 13 -10.70 15.75 -26.21
N PHE A 14 -11.17 16.92 -26.65
CA PHE A 14 -11.22 18.14 -25.86
C PHE A 14 -12.59 18.33 -25.21
N GLY A 15 -12.60 18.79 -23.96
CA GLY A 15 -13.81 19.05 -23.20
C GLY A 15 -13.55 18.98 -21.70
N GLU A 16 -14.49 19.47 -20.89
CA GLU A 16 -14.43 19.27 -19.45
C GLU A 16 -14.76 17.81 -19.13
N LYS A 17 -13.81 17.14 -18.47
CA LYS A 17 -13.92 15.72 -18.14
C LYS A 17 -13.71 15.54 -16.65
N ARG A 18 -14.66 14.88 -15.99
CA ARG A 18 -14.62 14.57 -14.55
C ARG A 18 -13.63 13.44 -14.20
N PHE A 19 -13.14 12.71 -15.20
CA PHE A 19 -12.18 11.61 -15.06
C PHE A 19 -11.22 11.66 -16.26
N PRO A 20 -9.99 11.10 -16.17
CA PRO A 20 -9.06 10.96 -17.29
C PRO A 20 -9.63 10.10 -18.44
N ARG A 21 -10.55 10.66 -19.22
CA ARG A 21 -11.09 10.06 -20.45
C ARG A 21 -10.25 10.51 -21.64
N ASP A 22 -9.95 9.57 -22.52
CA ASP A 22 -9.17 9.75 -23.76
C ASP A 22 -7.65 9.95 -23.53
N GLU A 23 -7.14 9.59 -22.34
CA GLU A 23 -5.68 9.48 -22.13
C GLU A 23 -5.05 8.34 -22.92
N GLY A 24 -5.82 7.32 -23.29
CA GLY A 24 -5.39 6.27 -24.21
C GLY A 24 -5.61 6.62 -25.68
N PHE A 25 -6.40 7.66 -25.98
CA PHE A 25 -6.72 8.03 -27.35
C PHE A 25 -5.57 8.82 -27.97
N SER A 26 -5.01 8.32 -29.06
CA SER A 26 -4.09 9.05 -29.94
C SER A 26 -4.45 8.72 -31.38
N GLY A 27 -3.98 9.52 -32.32
CA GLY A 27 -4.18 9.25 -33.72
C GLY A 27 -3.38 10.18 -34.60
N PHE A 28 -3.03 9.67 -35.76
CA PHE A 28 -2.43 10.41 -36.85
C PHE A 28 -3.28 10.17 -38.10
N ASP A 29 -3.82 11.24 -38.66
CA ASP A 29 -4.57 11.21 -39.91
C ASP A 29 -3.87 12.14 -40.91
N SER A 30 -3.73 11.68 -42.15
CA SER A 30 -3.16 12.50 -43.22
C SER A 30 -3.87 12.24 -44.54
N GLU A 31 -3.92 13.28 -45.37
CA GLU A 31 -4.43 13.22 -46.73
C GLU A 31 -3.40 13.87 -47.65
N THR A 32 -3.08 13.16 -48.73
CA THR A 32 -2.19 13.63 -49.78
C THR A 32 -2.99 13.70 -51.05
N ARG A 33 -3.01 14.86 -51.70
CA ARG A 33 -3.63 15.03 -53.01
C ARG A 33 -2.55 15.27 -54.04
N VAL A 34 -2.62 14.50 -55.11
CA VAL A 34 -1.75 14.62 -56.27
C VAL A 34 -2.57 15.29 -57.37
N GLY A 35 -2.01 16.33 -57.99
CA GLY A 35 -2.63 17.04 -59.09
C GLY A 35 -2.66 16.20 -60.37
N SER A 36 -3.31 16.71 -61.41
CA SER A 36 -3.42 16.03 -62.72
C SER A 36 -2.07 15.76 -63.39
N THR A 37 -1.01 16.47 -62.99
CA THR A 37 0.37 16.35 -63.50
C THR A 37 1.18 15.28 -62.77
N GLY A 38 0.61 14.57 -61.79
CA GLY A 38 1.34 13.61 -60.95
C GLY A 38 2.20 14.26 -59.85
N ILE A 39 2.12 15.59 -59.69
CA ILE A 39 2.85 16.36 -58.68
C ILE A 39 1.97 16.55 -57.44
N LEU A 40 2.58 16.64 -56.26
CA LEU A 40 1.89 16.95 -55.01
C LEU A 40 1.15 18.30 -55.10
N SER A 41 -0.18 18.24 -54.99
CA SER A 41 -1.08 19.41 -54.99
C SER A 41 -1.28 19.95 -53.57
N SER A 42 -1.55 19.05 -52.62
CA SER A 42 -1.70 19.42 -51.22
C SER A 42 -1.37 18.28 -50.27
N PHE A 43 -0.81 18.62 -49.13
CA PHE A 43 -0.59 17.72 -47.99
C PHE A 43 -1.31 18.26 -46.76
N GLU A 44 -2.08 17.40 -46.10
CA GLU A 44 -2.84 17.76 -44.91
C GLU A 44 -2.62 16.69 -43.84
N CYS A 45 -2.33 17.09 -42.60
CA CYS A 45 -2.13 16.17 -41.49
C CYS A 45 -2.79 16.68 -40.21
N SER A 46 -3.18 15.76 -39.35
CA SER A 46 -3.78 16.05 -38.05
C SER A 46 -3.40 14.99 -37.04
N TYR A 47 -2.97 15.41 -35.85
CA TYR A 47 -2.66 14.48 -34.76
C TYR A 47 -2.81 15.11 -33.38
N LEU A 48 -2.92 14.22 -32.38
CA LEU A 48 -2.87 14.58 -30.98
C LEU A 48 -1.47 14.35 -30.44
N LEU A 49 -0.88 15.41 -29.88
CA LEU A 49 0.38 15.32 -29.16
C LEU A 49 0.10 15.36 -27.66
N LYS A 50 0.62 14.40 -26.91
CA LYS A 50 0.53 14.41 -25.45
C LYS A 50 1.79 14.97 -24.84
N TYR A 51 1.64 15.79 -23.81
CA TYR A 51 2.78 16.40 -23.14
C TYR A 51 2.47 16.60 -21.66
N ILE A 52 3.53 16.78 -20.87
CA ILE A 52 3.42 17.08 -19.45
C ILE A 52 3.74 18.56 -19.25
N ASP A 53 2.98 19.22 -18.38
CA ASP A 53 3.23 20.60 -18.01
C ASP A 53 2.89 20.82 -16.54
N LYS A 54 3.53 21.83 -15.94
CA LYS A 54 3.25 22.21 -14.56
C LYS A 54 1.84 22.79 -14.44
N ARG A 55 1.18 22.52 -13.33
CA ARG A 55 -0.10 23.13 -12.96
C ARG A 55 0.20 24.52 -12.41
N ASP A 56 -0.47 25.53 -12.94
CA ASP A 56 -0.22 26.92 -12.56
C ASP A 56 -0.64 27.21 -11.10
N ASN A 57 -1.55 26.41 -10.52
CA ASN A 57 -2.09 26.56 -9.15
C ASN A 57 -1.94 25.28 -8.29
N ALA A 58 -0.81 24.57 -8.39
CA ALA A 58 -0.58 23.40 -7.55
C ALA A 58 -0.52 23.78 -6.07
N ARG A 59 -1.30 23.09 -5.21
CA ARG A 59 -1.19 23.25 -3.76
C ARG A 59 0.15 22.66 -3.28
N SER A 60 0.78 23.29 -2.30
CA SER A 60 1.96 22.73 -1.63
C SER A 60 1.66 21.31 -1.13
N GLY A 61 2.51 20.35 -1.48
CA GLY A 61 2.33 18.93 -1.16
C GLY A 61 1.42 18.14 -2.12
N SER A 62 0.88 18.76 -3.17
CA SER A 62 0.15 18.05 -4.23
C SER A 62 1.02 17.87 -5.48
N ASN A 63 0.68 16.87 -6.31
CA ASN A 63 1.38 16.62 -7.58
C ASN A 63 1.34 17.88 -8.48
N PRO A 64 2.49 18.52 -8.75
CA PRO A 64 2.54 19.76 -9.51
C PRO A 64 2.39 19.56 -11.02
N TRP A 65 2.34 18.31 -11.49
CA TRP A 65 2.33 17.97 -12.90
C TRP A 65 0.93 17.59 -13.40
N ALA A 66 0.66 17.91 -14.66
CA ALA A 66 -0.53 17.50 -15.37
C ALA A 66 -0.18 16.97 -16.76
N ILE A 67 -0.82 15.87 -17.12
CA ILE A 67 -0.84 15.34 -18.47
C ILE A 67 -1.82 16.20 -19.28
N ARG A 68 -1.37 16.68 -20.44
CA ARG A 68 -2.14 17.51 -21.36
C ARG A 68 -2.04 16.92 -22.77
N HIS A 69 -2.95 17.34 -23.65
CA HIS A 69 -2.87 17.07 -25.08
C HIS A 69 -2.93 18.38 -25.86
N ALA A 70 -2.34 18.38 -27.05
CA ALA A 70 -2.43 19.42 -28.06
C ALA A 70 -2.97 18.80 -29.35
N LEU A 71 -3.79 19.56 -30.08
CA LEU A 71 -4.18 19.22 -31.45
C LEU A 71 -3.33 20.04 -32.40
N ILE A 72 -2.63 19.33 -33.27
CA ILE A 72 -1.86 19.93 -34.34
C ILE A 72 -2.51 19.50 -35.64
N HIS A 73 -2.97 20.48 -36.41
CA HIS A 73 -3.42 20.28 -37.76
C HIS A 73 -2.73 21.29 -38.67
N GLN A 74 -2.19 20.80 -39.78
CA GLN A 74 -1.53 21.61 -40.79
C GLN A 74 -1.99 21.17 -42.17
N LYS A 75 -2.21 22.15 -43.04
CA LYS A 75 -2.49 21.98 -44.45
C LYS A 75 -1.52 22.81 -45.27
N VAL A 76 -0.78 22.15 -46.13
CA VAL A 76 0.12 22.72 -47.14
C VAL A 76 -0.58 22.59 -48.50
N SER A 77 -0.89 23.71 -49.15
CA SER A 77 -1.40 23.71 -50.53
C SER A 77 -0.37 24.36 -51.45
N HIS A 78 0.17 23.57 -52.37
CA HIS A 78 1.11 24.05 -53.39
C HIS A 78 0.38 24.85 -54.48
N GLU A 79 -0.83 24.42 -54.85
CA GLU A 79 -1.68 25.15 -55.82
C GLU A 79 -2.04 26.55 -55.35
N GLU A 80 -2.48 26.70 -54.09
CA GLU A 80 -2.87 28.00 -53.54
C GLU A 80 -1.69 28.78 -52.93
N LYS A 81 -0.49 28.17 -52.86
CA LYS A 81 0.69 28.68 -52.12
C LYS A 81 0.33 29.14 -50.70
N LYS A 82 -0.44 28.32 -49.99
CA LYS A 82 -0.94 28.63 -48.65
C LYS A 82 -0.58 27.55 -47.66
N LEU A 83 -0.16 28.00 -46.49
CA LEU A 83 0.01 27.19 -45.29
C LEU A 83 -1.11 27.57 -44.30
N SER A 84 -1.86 26.58 -43.83
CA SER A 84 -2.96 26.77 -42.88
C SER A 84 -2.77 25.87 -41.66
N HIS A 85 -3.06 26.39 -40.48
CA HIS A 85 -2.89 25.67 -39.22
C HIS A 85 -4.11 25.78 -38.32
N ILE A 86 -4.45 24.69 -37.62
CA ILE A 86 -5.38 24.70 -36.49
C ILE A 86 -4.63 24.10 -35.31
N LEU A 87 -4.40 24.92 -34.29
CA LEU A 87 -3.56 24.58 -33.14
C LEU A 87 -4.36 24.77 -31.86
N ILE A 88 -4.52 23.70 -31.08
CA ILE A 88 -5.26 23.74 -29.81
C ILE A 88 -4.34 23.33 -28.67
N ARG A 89 -4.27 24.17 -27.62
CA ARG A 89 -3.56 23.90 -26.36
C ARG A 89 -2.10 23.46 -26.54
N LEU A 90 -1.35 24.17 -27.38
CA LEU A 90 0.08 23.90 -27.62
C LEU A 90 0.91 23.97 -26.33
N PRO A 91 2.03 23.22 -26.26
CA PRO A 91 3.04 23.39 -25.22
C PRO A 91 3.55 24.84 -25.13
N LYS A 92 3.81 25.33 -23.91
CA LYS A 92 4.26 26.72 -23.67
C LYS A 92 5.55 27.05 -24.46
N THR A 93 6.48 26.10 -24.55
CA THR A 93 7.73 26.22 -25.32
C THR A 93 7.46 26.47 -26.80
N VAL A 94 6.58 25.67 -27.41
CA VAL A 94 6.18 25.82 -28.82
C VAL A 94 5.45 27.15 -29.03
N LYS A 95 4.54 27.52 -28.12
CA LYS A 95 3.84 28.81 -28.18
C LYS A 95 4.82 29.99 -28.15
N LYS A 96 5.89 29.91 -27.34
CA LYS A 96 6.94 30.94 -27.25
C LYS A 96 7.71 31.04 -28.57
N ILE A 97 8.15 29.91 -29.13
CA ILE A 97 8.85 29.85 -30.42
C ILE A 97 7.97 30.46 -31.53
N LEU A 98 6.71 30.02 -31.61
CA LEU A 98 5.75 30.54 -32.59
C LEU A 98 5.51 32.04 -32.41
N SER A 99 5.39 32.51 -31.17
CA SER A 99 5.20 33.94 -30.89
C SER A 99 6.40 34.75 -31.33
N SER A 100 7.63 34.31 -31.07
CA SER A 100 8.85 35.00 -31.54
C SER A 100 8.98 34.99 -33.06
N SER A 101 8.60 33.89 -33.72
CA SER A 101 8.67 33.74 -35.17
C SER A 101 7.62 34.60 -35.89
N VAL A 102 6.40 34.71 -35.33
CA VAL A 102 5.30 35.49 -35.91
C VAL A 102 5.41 37.00 -35.59
N LEU A 103 5.99 37.37 -34.44
CA LEU A 103 6.06 38.77 -33.98
C LEU A 103 7.37 39.48 -34.35
N ASN A 104 8.29 38.85 -35.07
CA ASN A 104 9.50 39.51 -35.55
C ASN A 104 9.12 40.68 -36.48
N LYS A 105 9.42 41.90 -36.02
CA LYS A 105 8.87 43.20 -36.47
C LYS A 105 9.30 43.66 -37.88
N SER A 106 10.00 42.87 -38.68
CA SER A 106 10.50 43.29 -40.00
C SER A 106 9.49 43.11 -41.14
N GLY A 107 8.34 42.47 -40.91
CA GLY A 107 7.38 42.16 -41.99
C GLY A 107 7.87 41.07 -42.95
N GLU A 108 9.08 40.55 -42.74
CA GLU A 108 9.59 39.34 -43.38
C GLU A 108 9.09 38.13 -42.60
N CYS A 109 8.47 37.19 -43.31
CA CYS A 109 8.08 35.91 -42.73
C CYS A 109 9.35 35.22 -42.22
N SER A 110 9.41 34.85 -40.94
CA SER A 110 10.56 34.09 -40.45
C SER A 110 10.64 32.77 -41.20
N GLY A 111 11.84 32.28 -41.56
CA GLY A 111 12.00 30.98 -42.22
C GLY A 111 11.37 29.79 -41.47
N PHE A 112 11.07 29.95 -40.17
CA PHE A 112 10.29 28.99 -39.37
C PHE A 112 8.85 28.79 -39.87
N ILE A 113 8.21 29.84 -40.38
CA ILE A 113 6.82 29.81 -40.88
C ILE A 113 6.79 29.35 -42.35
N ASP A 114 7.87 29.63 -43.10
CA ASP A 114 7.95 29.31 -44.52
C ASP A 114 8.16 27.81 -44.77
N ASP A 115 8.82 27.11 -43.85
CA ASP A 115 8.96 25.66 -43.90
C ASP A 115 7.95 24.96 -42.99
N TRP A 116 7.10 24.16 -43.62
CA TRP A 116 6.01 23.43 -42.98
C TRP A 116 6.50 22.42 -41.93
N THR A 117 7.73 21.93 -42.03
CA THR A 117 8.28 20.88 -41.16
C THR A 117 8.64 21.38 -39.76
N ASN A 118 9.03 22.66 -39.64
CA ASN A 118 9.53 23.26 -38.41
C ASN A 118 8.55 23.19 -37.24
N LEU A 119 7.25 23.36 -37.51
CA LEU A 119 6.20 23.25 -36.50
C LEU A 119 6.18 21.85 -35.88
N HIS A 120 6.30 20.82 -36.71
CA HIS A 120 6.23 19.43 -36.26
C HIS A 120 7.46 19.04 -35.45
N ILE A 121 8.66 19.45 -35.90
CA ILE A 121 9.91 19.27 -35.14
C ILE A 121 9.80 19.95 -33.76
N ALA A 122 9.36 21.21 -33.71
CA ALA A 122 9.19 21.94 -32.46
C ALA A 122 8.16 21.27 -31.53
N CYS A 123 7.08 20.73 -32.09
CA CYS A 123 6.06 20.01 -31.33
C CYS A 123 6.62 18.71 -30.71
N PHE A 124 7.20 17.82 -31.51
CA PHE A 124 7.69 16.53 -31.02
C PHE A 124 8.88 16.67 -30.06
N SER A 125 9.80 17.60 -30.32
CA SER A 125 10.95 17.88 -29.44
C SER A 125 10.55 18.52 -28.10
N SER A 126 9.41 19.19 -28.02
CA SER A 126 8.96 19.84 -26.78
C SER A 126 8.48 18.88 -25.70
N VAL A 127 8.21 17.62 -26.04
CA VAL A 127 7.63 16.62 -25.12
C VAL A 127 8.61 16.24 -24.01
N ASP A 128 9.88 16.03 -24.35
CA ASP A 128 10.85 15.38 -23.46
C ASP A 128 11.27 16.24 -22.27
N HIS A 129 11.29 17.57 -22.44
CA HIS A 129 11.84 18.47 -21.43
C HIS A 129 11.13 18.36 -20.07
N ASN A 130 9.80 18.43 -20.07
CA ASN A 130 8.99 18.32 -18.86
C ASN A 130 8.78 16.85 -18.44
N LEU A 131 8.81 15.94 -19.41
CA LEU A 131 8.69 14.50 -19.17
C LEU A 131 9.81 14.01 -18.25
N ARG A 132 11.07 14.35 -18.56
CA ARG A 132 12.22 13.98 -17.73
C ARG A 132 12.11 14.51 -16.30
N GLN A 133 11.72 15.77 -16.14
CA GLN A 133 11.53 16.37 -14.81
C GLN A 133 10.43 15.67 -14.02
N PHE A 134 9.35 15.24 -14.70
CA PHE A 134 8.28 14.51 -14.04
C PHE A 134 8.69 13.09 -13.63
N ILE A 135 9.43 12.38 -14.48
CA ILE A 135 9.96 11.04 -14.14
C ILE A 135 10.87 11.15 -12.91
N ASN A 136 11.79 12.13 -12.87
CA ASN A 136 12.65 12.37 -11.72
C ASN A 136 11.85 12.69 -10.45
N TYR A 137 10.78 13.48 -10.55
CA TYR A 137 9.88 13.75 -9.43
C TYR A 137 9.24 12.46 -8.89
N LEU A 138 8.72 11.60 -9.78
CA LEU A 138 8.12 10.32 -9.36
C LEU A 138 9.16 9.40 -8.71
N ASP A 139 10.37 9.37 -9.26
CA ASP A 139 11.50 8.61 -8.73
C ASP A 139 11.91 9.08 -7.33
N GLU A 140 11.95 10.40 -7.11
CA GLU A 140 12.25 10.99 -5.80
C GLU A 140 11.17 10.64 -4.76
N GLU A 141 9.89 10.68 -5.13
CA GLU A 141 8.78 10.31 -4.24
C GLU A 141 8.81 8.82 -3.89
N ILE A 142 9.17 7.95 -4.84
CA ILE A 142 9.39 6.52 -4.59
C ILE A 142 10.58 6.32 -3.63
N ASP A 143 11.66 7.06 -3.81
CA ASP A 143 12.84 6.98 -2.95
C ASP A 143 12.55 7.41 -1.50
N LYS A 144 11.73 8.45 -1.31
CA LYS A 144 11.25 8.88 0.01
C LYS A 144 10.44 7.79 0.70
N LEU A 145 9.53 7.12 -0.04
CA LEU A 145 8.77 6.00 0.50
C LEU A 145 9.69 4.82 0.84
N PHE A 146 10.64 4.49 -0.03
CA PHE A 146 11.59 3.41 0.20
C PHE A 146 12.42 3.61 1.47
N LYS A 147 12.99 4.80 1.65
CA LYS A 147 13.75 5.15 2.87
C LYS A 147 12.91 4.99 4.13
N ARG A 148 11.64 5.41 4.07
CA ARG A 148 10.70 5.24 5.19
C ARG A 148 10.46 3.76 5.51
N VAL A 149 10.26 2.93 4.48
CA VAL A 149 10.02 1.48 4.63
C VAL A 149 11.25 0.77 5.22
N ILE A 150 12.46 1.10 4.76
CA ILE A 150 13.70 0.49 5.27
C ILE A 150 13.95 0.87 6.73
N VAL A 151 13.87 2.16 7.08
CA VAL A 151 14.15 2.65 8.44
C VAL A 151 13.20 1.99 9.45
N ALA A 152 11.95 1.73 9.05
CA ALA A 152 10.97 1.05 9.87
C ALA A 152 11.23 -0.44 10.08
N GLY A 153 11.94 -1.10 9.18
CA GLY A 153 12.24 -2.53 9.25
C GLY A 153 13.40 -2.89 10.17
N VAL A 154 14.23 -1.92 10.57
CA VAL A 154 15.53 -2.18 11.23
C VAL A 154 15.51 -1.99 12.75
N GLU A 155 14.52 -1.31 13.33
CA GLU A 155 14.49 -1.05 14.78
C GLU A 155 13.46 -1.92 15.54
N PRO A 156 13.85 -3.10 16.06
CA PRO A 156 13.00 -3.94 16.92
C PRO A 156 12.65 -3.29 18.27
N GLY A 157 13.23 -2.12 18.60
CA GLY A 157 13.01 -1.38 19.85
C GLY A 157 12.08 -0.16 19.74
N LYS A 158 11.74 0.30 18.53
CA LYS A 158 10.83 1.44 18.29
C LYS A 158 9.63 1.02 17.45
N LEU A 159 8.86 0.05 17.97
CA LEU A 159 7.60 -0.39 17.36
C LEU A 159 6.57 0.76 17.15
N ASN A 160 6.80 1.91 17.80
CA ASN A 160 5.84 3.01 17.93
C ASN A 160 5.79 4.04 16.80
N GLU A 161 6.71 4.04 15.82
CA GLU A 161 6.63 5.02 14.71
C GLU A 161 5.86 4.49 13.47
N PHE A 162 5.68 3.18 13.36
CA PHE A 162 4.78 2.53 12.40
C PHE A 162 3.50 1.99 13.06
N ASP A 163 3.15 2.52 14.23
CA ASP A 163 2.21 1.88 15.18
C ASP A 163 0.73 1.89 14.77
N THR A 164 0.43 2.37 13.55
CA THR A 164 -0.93 2.25 13.02
C THR A 164 -0.88 1.51 11.70
N LEU A 165 -1.66 0.43 11.58
CA LEU A 165 -2.03 -0.24 10.33
C LEU A 165 -2.34 0.78 9.20
N ASN A 166 -2.84 1.95 9.59
CA ASN A 166 -3.11 3.11 8.73
C ASN A 166 -1.86 3.65 8.02
N SER A 167 -0.70 3.74 8.67
CA SER A 167 0.55 4.26 8.07
C SER A 167 1.06 3.38 6.94
N THR A 168 1.22 2.07 7.18
CA THR A 168 1.58 1.07 6.16
C THR A 168 0.57 1.02 5.02
N THR A 169 -0.73 1.08 5.34
CA THR A 169 -1.79 1.12 4.31
C THR A 169 -1.68 2.38 3.45
N ASN A 170 -1.33 3.52 4.03
CA ASN A 170 -1.14 4.76 3.31
C ASN A 170 0.12 4.72 2.43
N ASP A 171 1.20 4.08 2.87
CA ASP A 171 2.41 3.90 2.06
C ASP A 171 2.12 2.99 0.85
N PHE A 172 1.36 1.89 1.03
CA PHE A 172 0.88 1.07 -0.09
C PHE A 172 0.03 1.86 -1.09
N LYS A 173 -0.94 2.64 -0.60
CA LYS A 173 -1.77 3.49 -1.46
C LYS A 173 -0.94 4.52 -2.22
N SER A 174 0.06 5.11 -1.57
CA SER A 174 0.94 6.10 -2.17
C SER A 174 1.82 5.48 -3.25
N LEU A 175 2.40 4.31 -2.98
CA LEU A 175 3.21 3.57 -3.95
C LEU A 175 2.40 3.08 -5.15
N GLN A 176 1.18 2.61 -4.91
CA GLN A 176 0.24 2.24 -5.97
C GLN A 176 -0.10 3.46 -6.84
N TYR A 177 -0.39 4.61 -6.21
CA TYR A 177 -0.64 5.86 -6.92
C TYR A 177 0.55 6.27 -7.80
N LEU A 178 1.78 6.24 -7.26
CA LEU A 178 3.00 6.57 -8.03
C LEU A 178 3.23 5.59 -9.19
N SER A 179 2.99 4.29 -8.97
CA SER A 179 3.08 3.26 -10.00
C SER A 179 2.07 3.49 -11.13
N ASP A 180 0.83 3.84 -10.80
CA ASP A 180 -0.20 4.16 -11.78
C ASP A 180 0.12 5.46 -12.54
N GLN A 181 0.74 6.45 -11.89
CA GLN A 181 1.26 7.64 -12.55
C GLN A 181 2.37 7.29 -13.56
N LEU A 182 3.31 6.41 -13.22
CA LEU A 182 4.36 5.96 -14.14
C LEU A 182 3.79 5.20 -15.34
N ARG A 183 2.80 4.32 -15.12
CA ARG A 183 2.10 3.62 -16.21
C ARG A 183 1.44 4.60 -17.19
N ARG A 184 0.82 5.66 -16.68
CA ARG A 184 0.24 6.72 -17.51
C ARG A 184 1.30 7.44 -18.33
N VAL A 185 2.46 7.75 -17.73
CA VAL A 185 3.60 8.35 -18.43
C VAL A 185 4.12 7.44 -19.54
N ILE A 186 4.36 6.17 -19.24
CA ILE A 186 4.80 5.16 -20.22
C ILE A 186 3.84 5.10 -21.41
N ASN A 187 2.53 5.02 -21.14
CA ASN A 187 1.50 5.01 -22.18
C ASN A 187 1.53 6.28 -23.05
N ILE A 188 1.74 7.45 -22.46
CA ILE A 188 1.85 8.72 -23.21
C ILE A 188 3.05 8.71 -24.14
N ILE A 189 4.22 8.27 -23.65
CA ILE A 189 5.43 8.19 -24.45
C ILE A 189 5.20 7.24 -25.63
N GLN A 190 4.65 6.05 -25.37
CA GLN A 190 4.33 5.07 -26.43
C GLN A 190 3.38 5.65 -27.49
N LEU A 191 2.33 6.36 -27.08
CA LEU A 191 1.37 6.96 -28.00
C LEU A 191 1.99 8.09 -28.85
N ASN A 192 2.89 8.88 -28.27
CA ASN A 192 3.65 9.89 -29.01
C ASN A 192 4.64 9.23 -29.98
N THR A 193 5.34 8.18 -29.57
CA THR A 193 6.25 7.41 -30.43
C THR A 193 5.51 6.83 -31.64
N LEU A 194 4.32 6.25 -31.44
CA LEU A 194 3.50 5.73 -32.54
C LEU A 194 3.03 6.84 -33.50
N THR A 195 2.70 8.01 -32.95
CA THR A 195 2.29 9.18 -33.73
C THR A 195 3.46 9.71 -34.57
N LEU A 196 4.66 9.75 -33.98
CA LEU A 196 5.91 10.12 -34.63
C LEU A 196 6.29 9.12 -35.73
N GLU A 197 6.13 7.82 -35.49
CA GLU A 197 6.37 6.76 -36.48
C GLU A 197 5.42 6.89 -37.67
N CYS A 198 4.12 7.12 -37.42
CA CYS A 198 3.15 7.37 -38.48
C CYS A 198 3.50 8.62 -39.29
N PHE A 199 3.94 9.69 -38.63
CA PHE A 199 4.39 10.92 -39.30
C PHE A 199 5.64 10.67 -40.14
N LYS A 200 6.67 10.00 -39.60
CA LYS A 200 7.90 9.65 -40.32
C LYS A 200 7.61 8.83 -41.56
N LYS A 201 6.78 7.77 -41.44
CA LYS A 201 6.35 6.96 -42.58
C LYS A 201 5.69 7.83 -43.65
N LYS A 202 4.85 8.78 -43.23
CA LYS A 202 4.18 9.67 -44.17
C LYS A 202 5.15 10.63 -44.87
N VAL A 203 6.16 11.12 -44.18
CA VAL A 203 7.24 11.95 -44.77
C VAL A 203 8.03 11.13 -45.80
N GLN A 204 8.36 9.87 -45.50
CA GLN A 204 9.01 8.96 -46.45
C GLN A 204 8.15 8.71 -47.69
N ASP A 205 6.84 8.51 -47.52
CA ASP A 205 5.92 8.36 -48.66
C ASP A 205 5.94 9.63 -49.56
N LEU A 206 6.05 10.83 -48.97
CA LEU A 206 6.14 12.08 -49.72
C LEU A 206 7.46 12.22 -50.50
N GLU A 207 8.56 11.68 -49.98
CA GLU A 207 9.87 11.66 -50.64
C GLU A 207 9.83 10.86 -51.95
N THR A 208 9.05 9.78 -51.99
CA THR A 208 8.89 8.95 -53.20
C THR A 208 8.10 9.63 -54.32
N LEU A 209 7.41 10.75 -54.03
CA LEU A 209 6.67 11.51 -55.02
C LEU A 209 7.59 12.51 -55.72
N PRO A 210 7.48 12.71 -57.05
CA PRO A 210 8.29 13.67 -57.78
C PRO A 210 7.93 15.10 -57.35
N PHE A 211 8.69 15.63 -56.38
CA PHE A 211 8.56 17.01 -55.90
C PHE A 211 9.19 17.96 -56.92
N GLN A 212 8.38 18.76 -57.63
CA GLN A 212 8.87 19.91 -58.40
C GLN A 212 9.10 21.09 -57.47
N THR A 213 10.17 21.05 -56.66
CA THR A 213 10.78 22.28 -56.15
C THR A 213 12.28 22.21 -56.38
N SER A 214 12.75 23.08 -57.27
CA SER A 214 14.13 23.24 -57.77
C SER A 214 15.12 23.75 -56.72
N SER A 215 14.92 23.44 -55.44
CA SER A 215 15.77 23.93 -54.36
C SER A 215 15.61 23.04 -53.12
N GLN A 216 16.62 22.20 -52.91
CA GLN A 216 16.95 21.38 -51.72
C GLN A 216 16.26 20.02 -51.53
N PRO A 217 16.74 18.97 -52.24
CA PRO A 217 16.60 17.58 -51.81
C PRO A 217 17.09 17.30 -50.36
N ASP A 218 18.05 18.07 -49.83
CA ASP A 218 18.63 17.85 -48.48
C ASP A 218 17.67 18.12 -47.29
N SER A 219 16.53 18.79 -47.52
CA SER A 219 15.66 19.26 -46.43
C SER A 219 14.81 18.15 -45.80
N LEU A 220 14.35 17.16 -46.57
CA LEU A 220 13.53 16.06 -46.06
C LEU A 220 14.38 15.00 -45.36
N ASP A 221 15.58 14.73 -45.85
CA ASP A 221 16.55 13.86 -45.20
C ASP A 221 16.95 14.40 -43.83
N THR A 222 17.26 15.71 -43.77
CA THR A 222 17.54 16.40 -42.50
C THR A 222 16.36 16.32 -41.54
N LEU A 223 15.12 16.47 -42.04
CA LEU A 223 13.91 16.28 -41.22
C LEU A 223 13.83 14.85 -40.67
N LEU A 224 14.00 13.83 -41.52
CA LEU A 224 13.92 12.43 -41.10
C LEU A 224 14.99 12.10 -40.05
N GLU A 225 16.20 12.61 -40.21
CA GLU A 225 17.27 12.48 -39.22
C GLU A 225 16.88 13.12 -37.88
N GLN A 226 16.35 14.35 -37.90
CA GLN A 226 15.86 15.02 -36.69
C GLN A 226 14.72 14.23 -36.02
N LEU A 227 13.77 13.70 -36.79
CA LEU A 227 12.69 12.88 -36.25
C LEU A 227 13.20 11.55 -35.68
N CYS A 228 14.24 10.94 -36.26
CA CYS A 228 14.94 9.79 -35.69
C CYS A 228 15.57 10.13 -34.34
N ASN A 229 16.25 11.27 -34.23
CA ASN A 229 16.86 11.72 -32.98
C ASN A 229 15.80 11.94 -31.89
N ILE A 230 14.69 12.60 -32.23
CA ILE A 230 13.57 12.79 -31.28
C ILE A 230 12.96 11.44 -30.88
N GLN A 231 12.82 10.49 -31.81
CA GLN A 231 12.32 9.15 -31.49
C GLN A 231 13.26 8.43 -30.50
N ASN A 232 14.57 8.57 -30.65
CA ASN A 232 15.54 8.01 -29.72
C ASN A 232 15.42 8.63 -28.32
N GLU A 233 15.23 9.96 -28.23
CA GLU A 233 14.96 10.64 -26.94
C GLU A 233 13.67 10.14 -26.27
N HIS A 234 12.61 9.88 -27.05
CA HIS A 234 11.38 9.27 -26.53
C HIS A 234 11.64 7.86 -26.00
N GLN A 235 12.47 7.07 -26.68
CA GLN A 235 12.87 5.72 -26.24
C GLN A 235 13.70 5.75 -24.96
N PHE A 236 14.64 6.68 -24.82
CA PHE A 236 15.40 6.84 -23.58
C PHE A 236 14.49 7.22 -22.41
N SER A 237 13.54 8.14 -22.64
CA SER A 237 12.55 8.51 -21.64
C SER A 237 11.62 7.34 -21.27
N LEU A 238 11.24 6.51 -22.25
CA LEU A 238 10.45 5.29 -22.02
C LEU A 238 11.19 4.29 -21.13
N LEU A 239 12.47 4.04 -21.43
CA LEU A 239 13.32 3.16 -20.64
C LEU A 239 13.45 3.69 -19.21
N SER A 240 13.74 4.99 -19.06
CA SER A 240 13.84 5.64 -17.75
C SER A 240 12.56 5.47 -16.93
N ALA A 241 11.38 5.79 -17.50
CA ALA A 241 10.11 5.63 -16.80
C ALA A 241 9.83 4.15 -16.44
N SER A 242 10.21 3.21 -17.31
CA SER A 242 10.02 1.77 -17.08
C SER A 242 10.91 1.26 -15.94
N THR A 243 12.18 1.70 -15.87
CA THR A 243 13.09 1.36 -14.76
C THR A 243 12.55 1.87 -13.42
N VAL A 244 12.02 3.09 -13.38
CA VAL A 244 11.41 3.64 -12.16
C VAL A 244 10.17 2.85 -11.75
N LEU A 245 9.36 2.38 -12.72
CA LEU A 245 8.20 1.53 -12.44
C LEU A 245 8.60 0.16 -11.89
N GLU A 246 9.63 -0.49 -12.45
CA GLU A 246 10.15 -1.75 -11.90
C GLU A 246 10.71 -1.57 -10.49
N ARG A 247 11.39 -0.46 -10.23
CA ARG A 247 11.84 -0.10 -8.88
C ARG A 247 10.66 0.05 -7.91
N ALA A 248 9.59 0.73 -8.32
CA ALA A 248 8.38 0.88 -7.51
C ALA A 248 7.72 -0.48 -7.17
N LYS A 249 7.65 -1.39 -8.14
CA LYS A 249 7.13 -2.75 -7.93
C LYS A 249 7.98 -3.54 -6.94
N ALA A 250 9.30 -3.53 -7.13
CA ALA A 250 10.22 -4.23 -6.23
C ALA A 250 10.08 -3.73 -4.77
N ILE A 251 9.91 -2.41 -4.59
CA ILE A 251 9.65 -1.82 -3.26
C ILE A 251 8.30 -2.28 -2.70
N SER A 252 7.27 -2.39 -3.55
CA SER A 252 5.94 -2.88 -3.14
C SER A 252 6.01 -4.33 -2.65
N ASP A 253 6.76 -5.17 -3.36
CA ASP A 253 6.95 -6.57 -3.00
C ASP A 253 7.75 -6.68 -1.69
N GLN A 254 8.84 -5.92 -1.56
CA GLN A 254 9.62 -5.87 -0.32
C GLN A 254 8.80 -5.39 0.88
N LEU A 255 7.93 -4.38 0.69
CA LEU A 255 7.03 -3.90 1.73
C LEU A 255 6.03 -4.99 2.15
N ARG A 256 5.47 -5.74 1.19
CA ARG A 256 4.56 -6.85 1.45
C ARG A 256 5.23 -7.97 2.25
N ASP A 257 6.46 -8.30 1.90
CA ASP A 257 7.25 -9.31 2.61
C ASP A 257 7.58 -8.86 4.03
N THR A 258 7.99 -7.59 4.19
CA THR A 258 8.28 -6.99 5.51
C THR A 258 7.06 -7.02 6.42
N VAL A 259 5.88 -6.67 5.90
CA VAL A 259 4.62 -6.73 6.66
C VAL A 259 4.25 -8.16 7.04
N SER A 260 4.45 -9.11 6.12
CA SER A 260 4.16 -10.53 6.36
C SER A 260 5.08 -11.11 7.43
N MET A 261 6.39 -10.79 7.37
CA MET A 261 7.38 -11.19 8.37
C MET A 261 7.05 -10.60 9.74
N ARG A 262 6.67 -9.32 9.80
CA ARG A 262 6.26 -8.65 11.05
C ARG A 262 5.02 -9.29 11.66
N ASN A 263 4.00 -9.62 10.86
CA ASN A 263 2.82 -10.32 11.35
C ASN A 263 3.18 -11.72 11.89
N GLY A 264 4.12 -12.41 11.25
CA GLY A 264 4.65 -13.69 11.75
C GLY A 264 5.36 -13.56 13.09
N GLU A 265 6.27 -12.60 13.23
CA GLU A 265 7.02 -12.33 14.47
C GLU A 265 6.10 -11.85 15.61
N PHE A 266 5.11 -11.01 15.31
CA PHE A 266 4.11 -10.59 16.29
C PHE A 266 3.27 -11.77 16.78
N ASN A 267 2.79 -12.62 15.87
CA ASN A 267 2.01 -13.81 16.24
C ASN A 267 2.85 -14.78 17.07
N LYS A 268 4.13 -14.98 16.71
CA LYS A 268 5.07 -15.81 17.47
C LYS A 268 5.29 -15.25 18.87
N THR A 269 5.60 -13.95 18.98
CA THR A 269 5.82 -13.28 20.27
C THR A 269 4.57 -13.31 21.16
N SER A 270 3.40 -13.06 20.57
CA SER A 270 2.11 -13.15 21.26
C SER A 270 1.82 -14.57 21.74
N THR A 271 2.14 -15.58 20.92
CA THR A 271 1.99 -17.00 21.28
C THR A 271 2.96 -17.39 22.39
N GLU A 272 4.21 -16.93 22.34
CA GLU A 272 5.21 -17.16 23.38
C GLU A 272 4.82 -16.48 24.70
N MET A 273 4.31 -15.25 24.64
CA MET A 273 3.81 -14.52 25.82
C MET A 273 2.58 -15.21 26.41
N THR A 274 1.64 -15.66 25.57
CA THR A 274 0.48 -16.43 25.98
C THR A 274 0.91 -17.75 26.61
N SER A 275 1.86 -18.46 26.01
CA SER A 275 2.41 -19.71 26.54
C SER A 275 3.07 -19.52 27.91
N ARG A 276 3.87 -18.45 28.09
CA ARG A 276 4.47 -18.08 29.38
C ARG A 276 3.42 -17.70 30.42
N ASN A 277 2.39 -16.97 30.04
CA ASN A 277 1.29 -16.65 30.95
C ASN A 277 0.52 -17.91 31.35
N THR A 278 0.23 -18.81 30.41
CA THR A 278 -0.42 -20.09 30.69
C THR A 278 0.43 -20.95 31.63
N SER A 279 1.75 -21.04 31.41
CA SER A 279 2.63 -21.81 32.30
C SER A 279 2.73 -21.19 33.70
N ALA A 280 2.76 -19.86 33.81
CA ALA A 280 2.70 -19.16 35.08
C ALA A 280 1.36 -19.40 35.81
N ILE A 281 0.24 -19.40 35.08
CA ILE A 281 -1.10 -19.72 35.61
C ILE A 281 -1.15 -21.17 36.10
N VAL A 282 -0.61 -22.12 35.33
CA VAL A 282 -0.52 -23.53 35.75
C VAL A 282 0.30 -23.66 37.04
N HIS A 283 1.44 -22.98 37.12
CA HIS A 283 2.29 -23.00 38.31
C HIS A 283 1.62 -22.34 39.53
N LEU A 284 0.89 -21.24 39.33
CA LEU A 284 0.08 -20.60 40.38
C LEU A 284 -1.05 -21.53 40.86
N SER A 285 -1.73 -22.22 39.94
CA SER A 285 -2.80 -23.17 40.26
C SER A 285 -2.27 -24.37 41.05
N ASP A 286 -1.11 -24.93 40.67
CA ASP A 286 -0.49 -26.04 41.41
C ASP A 286 -0.07 -25.62 42.83
N LYS A 287 0.52 -24.43 42.98
CA LYS A 287 0.86 -23.87 44.30
C LYS A 287 -0.40 -23.66 45.15
N SER A 288 -1.47 -23.11 44.57
CA SER A 288 -2.75 -22.91 45.24
C SER A 288 -3.39 -24.24 45.66
N SER A 289 -3.31 -25.28 44.83
CA SER A 289 -3.79 -26.64 45.16
C SER A 289 -3.03 -27.24 46.34
N ARG A 290 -1.70 -27.05 46.38
CA ARG A 290 -0.87 -27.50 47.51
C ARG A 290 -1.20 -26.75 48.80
N GLU A 291 -1.36 -25.44 48.74
CA GLU A 291 -1.76 -24.63 49.90
C GLU A 291 -3.13 -25.07 50.43
N ALA A 292 -4.11 -25.31 49.56
CA ALA A 292 -5.42 -25.84 49.95
C ALA A 292 -5.31 -27.22 50.63
N ARG A 293 -4.41 -28.11 50.16
CA ARG A 293 -4.16 -29.41 50.79
C ARG A 293 -3.58 -29.26 52.19
N VAL A 294 -2.62 -28.36 52.39
CA VAL A 294 -2.00 -28.11 53.70
C VAL A 294 -3.04 -27.58 54.69
N VAL A 295 -3.88 -26.63 54.28
CA VAL A 295 -4.97 -26.10 55.12
C VAL A 295 -5.97 -27.19 55.50
N LYS A 296 -6.34 -28.07 54.56
CA LYS A 296 -7.20 -29.23 54.84
C LYS A 296 -6.58 -30.14 55.90
N THR A 297 -5.30 -30.49 55.78
CA THR A 297 -4.60 -31.34 56.77
C THR A 297 -4.54 -30.70 58.15
N LEU A 298 -4.23 -29.39 58.23
CA LEU A 298 -4.20 -28.67 59.51
C LEU A 298 -5.57 -28.64 60.18
N THR A 299 -6.64 -28.45 59.40
CA THR A 299 -8.01 -28.42 59.89
C THR A 299 -8.43 -29.79 60.45
N VAL A 300 -8.09 -30.88 59.77
CA VAL A 300 -8.33 -32.25 60.26
C VAL A 300 -7.59 -32.49 61.57
N LEU A 301 -6.33 -32.05 61.67
CA LEU A 301 -5.53 -32.19 62.88
C LEU A 301 -6.20 -31.44 64.06
N ALA A 302 -6.62 -30.19 63.83
CA ALA A 302 -7.33 -29.39 64.83
C ALA A 302 -8.65 -30.03 65.25
N MET A 303 -9.43 -30.61 64.33
CA MET A 303 -10.70 -31.28 64.66
C MET A 303 -10.54 -32.51 65.55
N VAL A 304 -9.36 -33.14 65.58
CA VAL A 304 -9.03 -34.26 66.48
C VAL A 304 -8.48 -33.75 67.81
N PHE A 305 -7.53 -32.81 67.76
CA PHE A 305 -6.84 -32.36 68.96
C PHE A 305 -7.67 -31.40 69.82
N VAL A 306 -8.54 -30.57 69.24
CA VAL A 306 -9.34 -29.59 70.00
C VAL A 306 -10.32 -30.28 70.97
N PRO A 307 -11.12 -31.28 70.55
CA PRO A 307 -11.98 -32.03 71.47
C PRO A 307 -11.19 -32.77 72.56
N ALA A 308 -10.07 -33.36 72.19
CA ALA A 308 -9.19 -34.09 73.09
C ALA A 308 -8.60 -33.16 74.18
N ALA A 309 -8.08 -32.01 73.77
CA ALA A 309 -7.55 -30.99 74.68
C ALA A 309 -8.65 -30.45 75.59
N PHE A 310 -9.84 -30.15 75.06
CA PHE A 310 -10.98 -29.73 75.87
C PHE A 310 -11.36 -30.76 76.93
N THR A 311 -11.40 -32.05 76.60
CA THR A 311 -11.67 -33.10 77.58
C THR A 311 -10.57 -33.27 78.62
N ALA A 312 -9.30 -33.07 78.24
CA ALA A 312 -8.18 -33.10 79.17
C ALA A 312 -8.26 -31.94 80.16
N ASP A 313 -8.49 -30.72 79.66
CA ASP A 313 -8.67 -29.52 80.48
C ASP A 313 -9.89 -29.65 81.39
N PHE A 314 -11.01 -30.18 80.88
CA PHE A 314 -12.23 -30.39 81.65
C PHE A 314 -12.03 -31.33 82.85
N ILE A 315 -11.21 -32.38 82.67
CA ILE A 315 -10.83 -33.31 83.75
C ILE A 315 -9.84 -32.65 84.71
N GLN A 316 -8.85 -31.92 84.18
CA GLN A 316 -7.85 -31.21 84.98
C GLN A 316 -8.45 -30.10 85.86
N MET A 317 -9.55 -29.48 85.44
CA MET A 317 -10.30 -28.50 86.23
C MET A 317 -11.01 -29.10 87.47
N GLY A 318 -10.93 -30.41 87.70
CA GLY A 318 -11.34 -31.05 88.95
C GLY A 318 -12.86 -31.26 89.10
N PHE A 319 -13.62 -31.18 88.01
CA PHE A 319 -15.08 -31.41 88.02
C PHE A 319 -15.47 -32.89 88.20
N VAL A 320 -14.50 -33.80 88.14
CA VAL A 320 -14.69 -35.24 88.33
C VAL A 320 -13.91 -35.69 89.56
N THR A 321 -14.61 -35.89 90.67
CA THR A 321 -14.06 -36.53 91.88
C THR A 321 -14.30 -38.03 91.82
N ILE A 322 -13.23 -38.82 91.86
CA ILE A 322 -13.29 -40.29 91.80
C ILE A 322 -13.24 -40.83 93.23
N GLU A 323 -14.27 -41.55 93.64
CA GLU A 323 -14.23 -42.38 94.85
C GLU A 323 -13.45 -43.66 94.54
N GLN A 324 -12.31 -43.82 95.22
CA GLN A 324 -11.41 -44.96 95.05
C GLN A 324 -11.77 -46.06 96.05
N GLU A 325 -12.42 -47.13 95.59
CA GLU A 325 -12.52 -48.38 96.35
C GLU A 325 -11.69 -49.51 95.70
N SER A 326 -10.84 -50.14 96.52
CA SER A 326 -9.98 -51.28 96.18
C SER A 326 -10.78 -52.61 96.20
N PRO A 327 -10.38 -53.69 95.47
CA PRO A 327 -9.00 -54.10 95.24
C PRO A 327 -8.56 -54.33 93.76
N MET A 328 -7.31 -53.94 93.52
CA MET A 328 -6.31 -54.45 92.58
C MET A 328 -6.80 -55.23 91.33
N LYS A 329 -7.01 -54.51 90.23
CA LYS A 329 -6.79 -55.02 88.87
C LYS A 329 -5.92 -54.01 88.13
N TRP A 330 -4.93 -54.50 87.39
CA TRP A 330 -4.19 -53.71 86.42
C TRP A 330 -5.19 -53.02 85.50
N SER A 331 -5.40 -51.74 85.74
CA SER A 331 -6.32 -50.91 85.01
C SER A 331 -5.63 -49.59 84.89
N ALA A 332 -5.55 -49.10 83.65
CA ALA A 332 -5.30 -47.71 83.35
C ALA A 332 -5.91 -46.81 84.42
N ASP A 333 -5.12 -45.82 84.88
CA ASP A 333 -5.52 -44.79 85.85
C ASP A 333 -6.99 -44.40 85.57
N PRO A 334 -7.92 -44.40 86.55
CA PRO A 334 -9.33 -44.12 86.30
C PRO A 334 -9.54 -42.79 85.54
N ASP A 335 -8.63 -41.83 85.70
CA ASP A 335 -8.52 -40.60 84.90
C ASP A 335 -8.41 -40.85 83.39
N LEU A 336 -7.57 -41.81 82.98
CA LEU A 336 -7.35 -42.16 81.58
C LEU A 336 -8.58 -42.85 80.96
N LYS A 337 -9.30 -43.64 81.76
CA LYS A 337 -10.53 -44.31 81.29
C LYS A 337 -11.68 -43.32 81.09
N ILE A 338 -11.84 -42.38 82.03
CA ILE A 338 -12.88 -41.33 81.94
C ILE A 338 -12.57 -40.38 80.78
N TYR A 339 -11.30 -40.00 80.63
CA TYR A 339 -10.83 -39.25 79.46
C TYR A 339 -11.17 -39.97 78.15
N ALA A 340 -10.85 -41.26 78.02
CA ALA A 340 -11.16 -42.01 76.81
C ALA A 340 -12.66 -42.10 76.52
N ILE A 341 -13.49 -42.30 77.56
CA ILE A 341 -14.96 -42.41 77.42
C ILE A 341 -15.59 -41.09 76.97
N LEU A 342 -15.03 -39.93 77.37
CA LEU A 342 -15.55 -38.61 76.97
C LEU A 342 -14.95 -38.11 75.65
N ALA A 343 -13.65 -38.33 75.43
CA ALA A 343 -12.94 -37.82 74.26
C ALA A 343 -13.30 -38.58 72.97
N ILE A 344 -13.38 -39.91 73.01
CA ILE A 344 -13.66 -40.75 71.84
C ILE A 344 -15.00 -40.41 71.18
N PRO A 345 -16.15 -40.31 71.88
CA PRO A 345 -17.41 -39.96 71.24
C PRO A 345 -17.39 -38.54 70.69
N LEU A 346 -16.72 -37.59 71.37
CA LEU A 346 -16.61 -36.21 70.90
C LEU A 346 -15.79 -36.12 69.60
N ILE A 347 -14.65 -36.83 69.53
CA ILE A 347 -13.84 -36.95 68.31
C ILE A 347 -14.62 -37.68 67.20
N THR A 348 -15.41 -38.68 67.56
CA THR A 348 -16.24 -39.42 66.58
C THR A 348 -17.30 -38.50 65.98
N ILE A 349 -17.96 -37.68 66.79
CA ILE A 349 -18.97 -36.70 66.33
C ILE A 349 -18.31 -35.66 65.42
N THR A 350 -17.16 -35.08 65.80
CA THR A 350 -16.48 -34.09 64.96
C THR A 350 -16.00 -34.69 63.64
N MET A 351 -15.53 -35.93 63.63
CA MET A 351 -15.16 -36.65 62.39
C MET A 351 -16.38 -36.96 61.50
N VAL A 352 -17.52 -37.35 62.07
CA VAL A 352 -18.74 -37.61 61.32
C VAL A 352 -19.24 -36.32 60.66
N ILE A 353 -19.22 -35.19 61.37
CA ILE A 353 -19.59 -33.88 60.82
C ILE A 353 -18.65 -33.51 59.66
N TYR A 354 -17.34 -33.69 59.84
CA TYR A 354 -16.36 -33.44 58.79
C TYR A 354 -16.61 -34.30 57.54
N MET A 355 -16.84 -35.61 57.72
CA MET A 355 -17.14 -36.50 56.59
C MET A 355 -18.43 -36.11 55.85
N LEU A 356 -19.47 -35.69 56.56
CA LEU A 356 -20.71 -35.22 55.95
C LEU A 356 -20.49 -33.96 55.11
N VAL A 357 -19.73 -32.99 55.63
CA VAL A 357 -19.41 -31.76 54.89
C VAL A 357 -18.55 -32.07 53.65
N GLU A 358 -17.54 -32.92 53.79
CA GLU A 358 -16.68 -33.30 52.66
C GLU A 358 -17.47 -34.08 51.59
N PHE A 359 -18.40 -34.94 52.01
CA PHE A 359 -19.28 -35.66 51.08
C PHE A 359 -20.20 -34.73 50.29
N ILE A 360 -20.80 -33.73 50.96
CA ILE A 360 -21.65 -32.73 50.30
C ILE A 360 -20.83 -31.87 49.32
N GLN A 361 -19.62 -31.48 49.69
CA GLN A 361 -18.72 -30.72 48.80
C GLN A 361 -18.34 -31.53 47.55
N ARG A 362 -17.96 -32.80 47.71
CA ARG A 362 -17.63 -33.69 46.59
C ARG A 362 -18.83 -33.99 45.68
N ALA A 363 -20.05 -34.00 46.22
CA ALA A 363 -21.27 -34.16 45.42
C ALA A 363 -21.52 -32.93 44.53
N ARG A 364 -21.36 -31.72 45.09
CA ARG A 364 -21.47 -30.46 44.32
C ARG A 364 -20.40 -30.32 43.22
N GLU A 365 -19.16 -30.68 43.52
CA GLU A 365 -18.08 -30.66 42.51
C GLU A 365 -18.32 -31.61 41.33
N LYS A 366 -19.04 -32.72 41.56
CA LYS A 366 -19.44 -33.64 40.48
C LYS A 366 -20.55 -33.07 39.61
N GLU A 367 -21.51 -32.35 40.19
CA GLU A 367 -22.58 -31.69 39.44
C GLU A 367 -22.05 -30.56 38.55
N GLU A 368 -21.10 -29.74 39.05
CA GLU A 368 -20.47 -28.68 38.25
C GLU A 368 -19.69 -29.22 37.04
N LYS A 369 -18.93 -30.32 37.22
CA LYS A 369 -18.17 -30.95 36.12
C LYS A 369 -19.05 -31.58 35.05
N VAL A 370 -20.22 -32.10 35.42
CA VAL A 370 -21.20 -32.64 34.47
C VAL A 370 -21.84 -31.52 33.64
N ASN A 371 -22.03 -30.33 34.24
CA ASN A 371 -22.61 -29.17 33.57
C ASN A 371 -21.64 -28.45 32.62
N GLU A 372 -20.33 -28.44 32.92
CA GLU A 372 -19.31 -27.92 31.98
C GLU A 372 -19.10 -28.81 30.73
N GLN A 373 -19.40 -30.11 30.83
CA GLN A 373 -19.20 -31.06 29.73
C GLN A 373 -20.38 -31.13 28.74
N PHE A 374 -21.52 -30.51 29.08
CA PHE A 374 -22.67 -30.30 28.20
C PHE A 374 -23.20 -28.86 28.35
N PRO A 375 -22.60 -27.88 27.65
CA PRO A 375 -23.21 -26.56 27.57
C PRO A 375 -24.45 -26.67 26.66
N VAL A 376 -25.62 -26.28 27.18
CA VAL A 376 -26.83 -26.03 26.37
C VAL A 376 -26.66 -24.72 25.60
#